data_AF-A0A934CZ07-F1
#
_entry.id   AF-A0A934CZ07-F1
#
_cell.length_a   1.000
_cell.length_b   1.000
_cell.length_c   1.000
_cell.angle_alpha   90.00
_cell.angle_beta   90.00
_cell.angle_gamma   90.00
#
_symmetry.space_group_name_H-M   'P 1'
#
loop_
_entity.id
_entity.type
_entity.pdbx_description
1 polymer ?
#
loop_
_entity_poly.entity_id
_entity_poly.type
_entity_poly.pdbx_seq_one_letter_code
_entity_poly.pdbx_strand_id
1 'polypeptide(L)'
;MIKTNEKQLITMAIQGKVVPADEFLPFEVGHDGVGRALPGTGSITYNVKVGDPACGWKSDHTEPGVSTTCTERDKAYSKGYNFLACCGNEASVITGDAKGKKGMVIGTHGGVEHVMIDFADDVLEKLTLDDKFLIKAVGQGLELSDYPEVKWA
;
A
#
# COMPACT_ATOMS: atom_id res chain seq x y z
N MET A 1 -18.28 -22.25 -5.70
CA MET A 1 -17.93 -20.81 -5.79
C MET A 1 -18.98 -20.06 -4.98
N ILE A 2 -18.58 -19.19 -4.05
CA ILE A 2 -19.52 -18.39 -3.25
C ILE A 2 -20.21 -17.38 -4.18
N LYS A 3 -21.52 -17.17 -4.04
CA LYS A 3 -22.23 -16.16 -4.85
C LYS A 3 -21.95 -14.76 -4.33
N THR A 4 -21.59 -13.85 -5.22
CA THR A 4 -21.26 -12.47 -4.90
C THR A 4 -21.95 -11.50 -5.87
N ASN A 5 -21.93 -10.22 -5.53
CA ASN A 5 -22.30 -9.12 -6.41
C ASN A 5 -21.12 -8.63 -7.29
N GLU A 6 -20.07 -9.43 -7.53
CA GLU A 6 -18.83 -9.00 -8.21
C GLU A 6 -19.06 -8.27 -9.54
N LYS A 7 -20.08 -8.70 -10.30
CA LYS A 7 -20.45 -8.11 -11.60
C LYS A 7 -21.03 -6.70 -11.50
N GLN A 8 -21.42 -6.28 -10.29
CA GLN A 8 -21.97 -4.96 -9.99
C GLN A 8 -20.89 -4.01 -9.46
N LEU A 9 -19.70 -4.52 -9.15
CA LEU A 9 -18.63 -3.70 -8.61
C LEU A 9 -18.05 -2.77 -9.66
N ILE A 10 -17.73 -1.55 -9.23
CA ILE A 10 -17.06 -0.57 -10.06
C ILE A 10 -15.56 -0.77 -9.94
N THR A 11 -14.90 -0.88 -11.10
CA THR A 11 -13.45 -0.77 -11.17
C THR A 11 -13.09 0.65 -11.54
N MET A 12 -12.24 1.29 -10.74
CA MET A 12 -11.79 2.66 -10.97
C MET A 12 -10.27 2.76 -10.98
N ALA A 13 -9.75 3.70 -11.74
CA ALA A 13 -8.33 4.01 -11.74
C ALA A 13 -8.04 4.99 -10.60
N ILE A 14 -7.20 4.59 -9.65
CA ILE A 14 -6.64 5.48 -8.62
C ILE A 14 -5.13 5.60 -8.84
N GLN A 15 -4.62 6.82 -8.80
CA GLN A 15 -3.22 7.11 -9.09
C GLN A 15 -2.51 7.61 -7.84
N GLY A 16 -1.34 7.04 -7.58
CA GLY A 16 -0.44 7.48 -6.52
C GLY A 16 0.99 7.59 -7.03
N LYS A 17 1.89 8.00 -6.15
CA LYS A 17 3.33 7.90 -6.34
C LYS A 17 3.99 7.39 -5.06
N VAL A 18 5.26 7.02 -5.15
CA VAL A 18 6.03 6.63 -3.95
C VAL A 18 6.02 7.79 -2.96
N VAL A 19 5.76 7.48 -1.70
CA VAL A 19 5.92 8.43 -0.60
C VAL A 19 7.37 8.37 -0.10
N PRO A 20 8.03 9.50 0.22
CA PRO A 20 9.33 9.46 0.90
C PRO A 20 9.26 8.68 2.22
N ALA A 21 10.40 8.22 2.71
CA ALA A 21 10.47 7.71 4.08
C ALA A 21 10.03 8.81 5.05
N ASP A 22 9.10 8.48 5.95
CA ASP A 22 8.58 9.42 6.94
C ASP A 22 9.17 9.11 8.32
N GLU A 23 9.61 10.16 8.98
CA GLU A 23 10.22 10.11 10.31
C GLU A 23 9.78 11.39 11.05
N PHE A 24 8.74 11.27 11.89
CA PHE A 24 8.16 12.42 12.59
C PHE A 24 9.10 12.95 13.69
N LEU A 25 9.85 12.06 14.35
CA LEU A 25 10.84 12.37 15.38
C LEU A 25 12.12 11.57 15.10
N PRO A 26 13.31 12.03 15.52
CA PRO A 26 14.56 11.30 15.29
C PRO A 26 14.69 9.98 16.07
N PHE A 27 13.64 9.58 16.79
CA PHE A 27 13.56 8.34 17.55
C PHE A 27 12.10 7.93 17.78
N GLU A 28 11.91 6.62 17.95
CA GLU A 28 10.68 6.01 18.42
C GLU A 28 10.80 5.60 19.88
N VAL A 29 9.72 5.78 20.65
CA VAL A 29 9.68 5.42 22.08
C VAL A 29 9.10 4.03 22.23
N GLY A 30 9.92 3.08 22.68
CA GLY A 30 9.46 1.73 22.94
C GLY A 30 8.57 1.63 24.18
N HIS A 31 7.91 0.48 24.33
CA HIS A 31 7.03 0.18 25.47
C HIS A 31 7.75 0.24 26.83
N ASP A 32 9.09 0.17 26.84
CA ASP A 32 9.95 0.28 28.01
C ASP A 32 10.36 1.73 28.34
N GLY A 33 9.87 2.71 27.56
CA GLY A 33 10.22 4.12 27.70
C GLY A 33 11.58 4.48 27.12
N VAL A 34 12.25 3.56 26.40
CA VAL A 34 13.56 3.81 25.80
C VAL A 34 13.40 4.28 24.36
N GLY A 35 14.03 5.42 24.03
CA GLY A 35 14.10 5.95 22.67
C GLY A 35 15.05 5.15 21.78
N ARG A 36 14.65 4.89 20.53
CA ARG A 36 15.43 4.14 19.53
C ARG A 36 15.37 4.84 18.18
N ALA A 37 16.52 5.06 17.54
CA ALA A 37 16.56 5.51 16.15
C ALA A 37 16.39 4.30 15.23
N LEU A 38 15.22 4.17 14.62
CA LEU A 38 14.83 3.01 13.81
C LEU A 38 14.24 3.49 12.48
N PRO A 39 14.36 2.72 11.39
CA PRO A 39 13.60 3.00 10.17
C PRO A 39 12.10 2.83 10.43
N GLY A 40 11.34 3.75 9.84
CA GLY A 40 9.89 3.87 9.94
C GLY A 40 9.10 3.40 8.70
N THR A 41 8.06 4.17 8.40
CA THR A 41 7.13 4.00 7.26
C THR A 41 7.61 4.67 5.97
N GLY A 42 6.98 4.34 4.85
CA GLY A 42 7.18 4.98 3.56
C GLY A 42 8.35 4.41 2.75
N SER A 43 8.59 5.01 1.58
CA SER A 43 9.67 4.66 0.65
C SER A 43 9.53 3.28 -0.03
N ILE A 44 10.63 2.82 -0.61
CA ILE A 44 10.81 1.49 -1.20
C ILE A 44 11.64 0.65 -0.23
N THR A 45 11.03 -0.41 0.30
CA THR A 45 11.66 -1.36 1.21
C THR A 45 12.23 -2.55 0.43
N TYR A 46 13.55 -2.62 0.35
CA TYR A 46 14.25 -3.61 -0.48
C TYR A 46 14.30 -5.01 0.13
N ASN A 47 14.28 -5.14 1.47
CA ASN A 47 14.62 -6.39 2.17
C ASN A 47 13.54 -6.88 3.16
N VAL A 48 12.33 -6.32 3.11
CA VAL A 48 11.14 -6.83 3.81
C VAL A 48 10.01 -6.91 2.79
N LYS A 49 9.47 -8.11 2.59
CA LYS A 49 8.49 -8.45 1.57
C LYS A 49 7.25 -9.11 2.16
N VAL A 50 6.19 -9.16 1.37
CA VAL A 50 5.03 -9.98 1.70
C VAL A 50 5.45 -11.44 1.89
N GLY A 51 5.08 -12.04 3.02
CA GLY A 51 5.47 -13.40 3.40
C GLY A 51 6.66 -13.49 4.36
N ASP A 52 7.45 -12.43 4.52
CA ASP A 52 8.49 -12.37 5.55
C ASP A 52 7.89 -12.30 6.97
N PRO A 53 8.65 -12.67 8.01
CA PRO A 53 8.20 -12.50 9.40
C PRO A 53 7.92 -11.03 9.72
N ALA A 54 6.77 -10.77 10.36
CA ALA A 54 6.40 -9.43 10.82
C ALA A 54 7.28 -8.91 11.98
N CYS A 55 7.98 -9.80 12.69
CA CYS A 55 8.82 -9.47 13.84
C CYS A 55 10.27 -9.92 13.60
N GLY A 56 11.21 -9.38 14.39
CA GLY A 56 12.64 -9.71 14.31
C GLY A 56 13.48 -8.63 13.61
N TRP A 57 12.85 -7.61 13.07
CA TRP A 57 13.50 -6.46 12.46
C TRP A 57 13.84 -5.37 13.48
N LYS A 58 14.90 -4.61 13.20
CA LYS A 58 15.22 -3.38 13.93
C LYS A 58 14.54 -2.21 13.22
N SER A 59 13.25 -2.04 13.49
CA SER A 59 12.35 -1.15 12.77
C SER A 59 11.14 -0.81 13.65
N ASP A 60 10.45 0.28 13.33
CA ASP A 60 9.10 0.55 13.78
C ASP A 60 8.19 0.77 12.55
N HIS A 61 7.00 0.17 12.50
CA HIS A 61 6.03 0.32 11.40
C HIS A 61 6.57 0.17 9.95
N THR A 62 7.69 -0.52 9.70
CA THR A 62 8.18 -0.68 8.32
C THR A 62 7.17 -1.38 7.42
N GLU A 63 6.96 -0.77 6.26
CA GLU A 63 6.02 -1.19 5.24
C GLU A 63 6.76 -2.03 4.18
N PRO A 64 6.29 -3.25 3.84
CA PRO A 64 6.92 -4.07 2.82
C PRO A 64 6.67 -3.54 1.40
N GLY A 65 7.64 -3.76 0.51
CA GLY A 65 7.52 -3.40 -0.91
C GLY A 65 7.61 -1.89 -1.15
N VAL A 66 6.62 -1.33 -1.84
CA VAL A 66 6.59 0.10 -2.21
C VAL A 66 5.41 0.78 -1.53
N SER A 67 5.69 1.78 -0.70
CA SER A 67 4.67 2.61 -0.08
C SER A 67 4.29 3.77 -0.99
N THR A 68 3.00 3.88 -1.30
CA THR A 68 2.48 4.90 -2.19
C THR A 68 1.35 5.70 -1.55
N THR A 69 1.18 6.94 -2.00
CA THR A 69 0.03 7.76 -1.61
C THR A 69 -0.40 8.67 -2.76
N CYS A 70 -1.59 9.28 -2.62
CA CYS A 70 -2.02 10.36 -3.49
C CYS A 70 -1.45 11.69 -2.97
N THR A 71 -0.68 12.39 -3.79
CA THR A 71 -0.01 13.64 -3.39
C THR A 71 -0.77 14.92 -3.70
N GLU A 72 -2.06 14.79 -4.00
CA GLU A 72 -2.93 15.95 -4.10
C GLU A 72 -3.15 16.57 -2.71
N ARG A 73 -3.33 17.89 -2.67
CA ARG A 73 -3.37 18.65 -1.39
C ARG A 73 -4.58 18.33 -0.52
N ASP A 74 -5.67 17.86 -1.11
CA ASP A 74 -6.87 17.50 -0.35
C ASP A 74 -6.72 16.11 0.26
N LYS A 75 -6.79 16.06 1.60
CA LYS A 75 -6.73 14.80 2.36
C LYS A 75 -7.85 13.83 2.00
N ALA A 76 -8.95 14.29 1.41
CA ALA A 76 -9.98 13.40 0.90
C ALA A 76 -9.45 12.47 -0.22
N TYR A 77 -8.46 12.92 -1.00
CA TYR A 77 -7.91 12.13 -2.10
C TYR A 77 -6.92 11.06 -1.62
N SER A 78 -6.08 11.35 -0.61
CA SER A 78 -5.22 10.32 -0.01
C SER A 78 -6.05 9.27 0.73
N LYS A 79 -7.10 9.68 1.45
CA LYS A 79 -8.08 8.76 2.05
C LYS A 79 -8.79 7.92 1.01
N GLY A 80 -9.22 8.52 -0.10
CA GLY A 80 -9.84 7.80 -1.21
C GLY A 80 -8.88 6.78 -1.83
N TYR A 81 -7.61 7.16 -2.02
CA TYR A 81 -6.57 6.26 -2.53
C TYR A 81 -6.36 5.06 -1.61
N ASN A 82 -6.25 5.28 -0.30
CA ASN A 82 -6.12 4.22 0.70
C ASN A 82 -7.39 3.34 0.77
N PHE A 83 -8.56 3.95 0.94
CA PHE A 83 -9.83 3.26 1.10
C PHE A 83 -10.21 2.41 -0.11
N LEU A 84 -10.02 2.93 -1.33
CA LEU A 84 -10.46 2.24 -2.55
C LEU A 84 -9.50 1.11 -2.98
N ALA A 85 -8.25 1.11 -2.50
CA ALA A 85 -7.28 0.06 -2.80
C ALA A 85 -7.59 -1.21 -1.99
N CYS A 86 -7.95 -2.29 -2.68
CA CYS A 86 -8.13 -3.60 -2.06
C CYS A 86 -6.91 -4.49 -2.28
N CYS A 87 -6.56 -5.31 -1.29
CA CYS A 87 -5.52 -6.33 -1.45
C CYS A 87 -5.83 -7.22 -2.66
N GLY A 88 -4.81 -7.49 -3.48
CA GLY A 88 -4.96 -8.24 -4.73
C GLY A 88 -5.27 -7.37 -5.96
N ASN A 89 -5.53 -6.07 -5.81
CA ASN A 89 -5.69 -5.18 -6.97
C ASN A 89 -4.38 -5.07 -7.77
N GLU A 90 -4.50 -5.08 -9.10
CA GLU A 90 -3.37 -4.88 -10.01
C GLU A 90 -2.90 -3.41 -9.96
N ALA A 91 -1.61 -3.23 -9.74
CA ALA A 91 -0.94 -1.93 -9.84
C ALA A 91 0.02 -1.94 -11.03
N SER A 92 0.10 -0.84 -11.76
CA SER A 92 1.04 -0.68 -12.88
C SER A 92 1.91 0.54 -12.67
N VAL A 93 3.22 0.40 -12.90
CA VAL A 93 4.13 1.55 -12.97
C VAL A 93 3.88 2.28 -14.29
N ILE A 94 3.64 3.59 -14.25
CA ILE A 94 3.26 4.37 -15.45
C ILE A 94 4.33 5.40 -15.90
N THR A 95 5.41 5.54 -15.13
CA THR A 95 6.57 6.41 -15.41
C THR A 95 7.90 5.69 -15.14
N GLY A 96 9.01 6.36 -15.43
CA GLY A 96 10.36 5.90 -15.10
C GLY A 96 10.81 4.63 -15.82
N ASP A 97 11.92 4.09 -15.35
CA ASP A 97 12.62 2.95 -15.97
C ASP A 97 11.86 1.61 -15.76
N ALA A 98 11.00 1.57 -14.74
CA ALA A 98 10.12 0.44 -14.45
C ALA A 98 8.76 0.51 -15.17
N LYS A 99 8.52 1.51 -16.04
CA LYS A 99 7.22 1.70 -16.71
C LYS A 99 6.72 0.41 -17.39
N GLY A 100 5.44 0.11 -17.17
CA GLY A 100 4.75 -1.06 -17.72
C GLY A 100 4.90 -2.32 -16.89
N LYS A 101 5.75 -2.32 -15.86
CA LYS A 101 5.80 -3.40 -14.87
C LYS A 101 4.54 -3.39 -14.01
N LYS A 102 4.12 -4.58 -13.63
CA LYS A 102 2.92 -4.83 -12.83
C LYS A 102 3.30 -5.34 -11.46
N GLY A 103 2.51 -4.95 -10.48
CA GLY A 103 2.59 -5.37 -9.10
C GLY A 103 1.20 -5.59 -8.54
N MET A 104 1.13 -5.83 -7.25
CA MET A 104 -0.11 -6.15 -6.56
C MET A 104 -0.21 -5.40 -5.25
N VAL A 105 -1.38 -4.83 -4.96
CA VAL A 105 -1.65 -4.24 -3.65
C VAL A 105 -1.62 -5.34 -2.60
N ILE A 106 -0.82 -5.18 -1.56
CA ILE A 106 -0.67 -6.14 -0.46
C ILE A 106 -1.29 -5.67 0.85
N GLY A 107 -1.57 -4.37 0.98
CA GLY A 107 -2.24 -3.82 2.15
C GLY A 107 -2.32 -2.31 2.13
N THR A 108 -2.90 -1.76 3.18
CA THR A 108 -3.06 -0.33 3.42
C THR A 108 -2.66 0.01 4.85
N HIS A 109 -2.16 1.23 5.07
CA HIS A 109 -1.77 1.74 6.39
C HIS A 109 -2.46 3.08 6.63
N GLY A 110 -3.48 3.06 7.49
CA GLY A 110 -4.25 4.26 7.86
C GLY A 110 -3.47 5.20 8.78
N GLY A 111 -3.86 6.47 8.83
CA GLY A 111 -3.14 7.51 9.56
C GLY A 111 -2.18 8.26 8.65
N VAL A 112 -1.21 7.54 8.07
CA VAL A 112 -0.33 8.04 6.99
C VAL A 112 -0.99 7.91 5.61
N GLU A 113 -2.06 7.11 5.49
CA GLU A 113 -2.83 6.88 4.27
C GLU A 113 -1.99 6.31 3.11
N HIS A 114 -1.13 5.33 3.43
CA HIS A 114 -0.30 4.63 2.46
C HIS A 114 -0.99 3.39 1.90
N VAL A 115 -0.69 3.05 0.66
CA VAL A 115 -0.99 1.76 0.03
C VAL A 115 0.33 1.07 -0.26
N MET A 116 0.46 -0.19 0.13
CA MET A 116 1.68 -0.98 -0.08
C MET A 116 1.49 -1.86 -1.31
N ILE A 117 2.47 -1.81 -2.22
CA ILE A 117 2.44 -2.54 -3.48
C ILE A 117 3.68 -3.43 -3.58
N ASP A 118 3.46 -4.71 -3.83
CA ASP A 118 4.53 -5.68 -4.09
C ASP A 118 4.88 -5.72 -5.58
N PHE A 119 6.19 -5.75 -5.85
CA PHE A 119 6.77 -5.92 -7.18
C PHE A 119 7.96 -6.88 -7.09
N ALA A 120 8.30 -7.52 -8.22
CA ALA A 120 9.53 -8.31 -8.31
C ALA A 120 10.78 -7.44 -8.05
N ASP A 121 11.83 -8.05 -7.48
CA ASP A 121 13.05 -7.34 -7.08
C ASP A 121 13.70 -6.56 -8.23
N ASP A 122 13.70 -7.11 -9.46
CA ASP A 122 14.26 -6.43 -10.64
C ASP A 122 13.50 -5.14 -11.01
N VAL A 123 12.26 -4.99 -10.54
CA VAL A 123 11.46 -3.78 -10.70
C VAL A 123 11.81 -2.78 -9.60
N LEU A 124 11.95 -3.23 -8.35
CA LEU A 124 12.28 -2.37 -7.21
C LEU A 124 13.59 -1.63 -7.41
N GLU A 125 14.61 -2.30 -7.94
CA GLU A 125 15.91 -1.69 -8.29
C GLU A 125 15.83 -0.61 -9.37
N LYS A 126 14.70 -0.52 -10.09
CA LYS A 126 14.45 0.50 -11.14
C LYS A 126 13.49 1.59 -10.70
N LEU A 127 12.86 1.45 -9.53
CA LEU A 127 11.91 2.44 -9.05
C LEU A 127 12.62 3.60 -8.36
N THR A 128 12.01 4.77 -8.48
CA THR A 128 12.44 6.00 -7.83
C THR A 128 11.28 6.62 -7.07
N LEU A 129 11.56 7.62 -6.22
CA LEU A 129 10.50 8.33 -5.49
C LEU A 129 9.58 9.18 -6.40
N ASP A 130 9.99 9.41 -7.65
CA ASP A 130 9.21 10.18 -8.63
C ASP A 130 8.25 9.29 -9.44
N ASP A 131 8.33 7.97 -9.27
CA ASP A 131 7.50 7.05 -10.04
C ASP A 131 6.04 7.06 -9.61
N LYS A 132 5.18 7.00 -10.62
CA LYS A 132 3.73 7.00 -10.48
C LYS A 132 3.18 5.61 -10.76
N PHE A 133 2.11 5.29 -10.04
CA PHE A 133 1.43 4.01 -10.09
C PHE A 133 -0.04 4.22 -10.37
N LEU A 134 -0.61 3.39 -11.25
CA LEU A 134 -2.03 3.32 -11.49
C LEU A 134 -2.55 1.98 -10.94
N ILE A 135 -3.45 2.05 -9.96
CA ILE A 135 -4.12 0.88 -9.40
C ILE A 135 -5.50 0.77 -10.04
N LYS A 136 -5.84 -0.44 -10.51
CA LYS A 136 -7.21 -0.78 -10.88
C LYS A 136 -7.97 -1.18 -9.62
N ALA A 137 -8.46 -0.18 -8.91
CA ALA A 137 -9.17 -0.33 -7.66
C ALA A 137 -10.53 -1.00 -7.87
N VAL A 138 -10.75 -2.13 -7.20
CA VAL A 138 -12.02 -2.88 -7.23
C VAL A 138 -12.11 -3.75 -5.99
N GLY A 139 -13.30 -3.83 -5.39
CA GLY A 139 -13.57 -4.68 -4.22
C GLY A 139 -14.46 -4.00 -3.19
N GLN A 140 -14.39 -2.67 -3.10
CA GLN A 140 -15.29 -1.91 -2.23
C GLN A 140 -16.76 -2.12 -2.64
N GLY A 141 -17.60 -2.46 -1.66
CA GLY A 141 -19.00 -2.83 -1.87
C GLY A 141 -19.24 -4.30 -2.23
N LEU A 142 -18.23 -5.17 -2.16
CA LEU A 142 -18.40 -6.61 -2.33
C LEU A 142 -19.31 -7.18 -1.23
N GLU A 143 -20.31 -7.95 -1.66
CA GLU A 143 -21.25 -8.64 -0.77
C GLU A 143 -21.34 -10.12 -1.12
N LEU A 144 -21.52 -10.95 -0.07
CA LEU A 144 -21.89 -12.34 -0.22
C LEU A 144 -23.41 -12.47 -0.34
N SER A 145 -23.90 -12.79 -1.53
CA SER A 145 -25.35 -12.79 -1.80
C SER A 145 -26.12 -13.81 -0.96
N ASP A 146 -25.50 -14.95 -0.66
CA ASP A 146 -26.11 -16.02 0.15
C ASP A 146 -25.86 -15.83 1.68
N TYR A 147 -25.07 -14.82 2.08
CA TYR A 147 -24.67 -14.55 3.47
C TYR A 147 -24.67 -13.04 3.77
N PRO A 148 -25.84 -12.37 3.72
CA PRO A 148 -25.94 -10.91 3.81
C PRO A 148 -25.43 -10.31 5.14
N GLU A 149 -25.40 -11.11 6.21
CA GLU A 149 -24.89 -10.76 7.53
C GLU A 149 -23.35 -10.79 7.62
N VAL A 150 -22.69 -11.47 6.68
CA VAL A 150 -21.22 -11.52 6.61
C VAL A 150 -20.74 -10.31 5.82
N LYS A 151 -20.12 -9.37 6.52
CA LYS A 151 -19.52 -8.17 5.93
C LYS A 151 -17.99 -8.25 5.97
N TRP A 152 -17.36 -7.65 4.99
CA TRP A 152 -15.92 -7.45 4.91
C TRP A 152 -15.68 -5.94 5.05
N ALA A 153 -14.64 -5.56 5.79
CA ALA A 153 -14.26 -4.16 6.01
C ALA A 153 -13.41 -3.63 4.84
#